data_AF-A0A1Q8ABN8-F1
#
_entry.id   AF-A0A1Q8ABN8-F1
#
_cell.length_a   1.000
_cell.length_b   1.000
_cell.length_c   1.000
_cell.angle_alpha   90.00
_cell.angle_beta   90.00
_cell.angle_gamma   90.00
#
_symmetry.space_group_name_H-M   'P 1'
#
loop_
_entity.id
_entity.type
_entity.pdbx_description
1 polymer ?
#
loop_
_entity_poly.entity_id
_entity_poly.type
_entity_poly.pdbx_seq_one_letter_code
_entity_poly.pdbx_strand_id
1 'polypeptide(L)' 'MYDKAAVLLTELVRGHAFASGVRRTAYVATVSFLRTNDEHPSVAHDPRILTGIREGFYTVEETKDWLRGNAVRQFTRT' A
#
# COMPACT_ATOMS: atom_id res chain seq x y z
N MET A 1 4.31 2.27 -13.79
CA MET A 1 3.32 3.04 -13.00
C MET A 1 3.29 2.60 -11.54
N TYR A 2 3.37 1.30 -11.27
CA TYR A 2 3.46 0.72 -9.93
C TYR A 2 4.56 1.26 -9.01
N ASP A 3 5.72 1.68 -9.53
CA ASP A 3 6.77 2.29 -8.67
C ASP A 3 6.27 3.58 -7.99
N LYS A 4 5.53 4.42 -8.74
CA LYS A 4 4.90 5.63 -8.20
C LYS A 4 3.78 5.29 -7.22
N ALA A 5 2.98 4.28 -7.53
CA ALA A 5 1.90 3.82 -6.66
C ALA A 5 2.42 3.25 -5.33
N ALA A 6 3.53 2.53 -5.36
CA ALA A 6 4.18 2.00 -4.16
C ALA A 6 4.67 3.13 -3.25
N VAL A 7 5.39 4.11 -3.80
CA VAL A 7 5.82 5.29 -3.05
C VAL A 7 4.61 6.05 -2.48
N LEU A 8 3.59 6.30 -3.30
CA LEU A 8 2.36 6.96 -2.86
C LEU A 8 1.71 6.26 -1.66
N LEU A 9 1.54 4.94 -1.74
CA LEU A 9 0.95 4.16 -0.66
C LEU A 9 1.82 4.22 0.60
N THR A 10 3.13 4.01 0.47
CA THR A 10 4.07 4.01 1.60
C THR A 10 4.04 5.35 2.33
N GLU A 11 4.12 6.46 1.59
CA GLU A 11 4.15 7.80 2.18
C GLU A 11 2.80 8.20 2.78
N LEU A 12 1.67 7.88 2.13
CA LEU A 12 0.34 8.15 2.70
C LEU A 12 0.08 7.35 3.98
N VAL A 13 0.50 6.08 4.03
CA VAL A 13 0.35 5.23 5.21
C VAL A 13 1.16 5.75 6.40
N ARG A 14 2.36 6.30 6.14
CA ARG A 14 3.27 6.83 7.18
C ARG A 14 2.98 8.28 7.57
N GLY A 15 2.47 9.08 6.64
CA GLY A 15 2.36 10.53 6.80
C GLY A 15 1.30 11.03 7.80
N HIS A 16 0.46 10.15 8.35
CA HIS A 16 -0.50 10.51 9.42
C HIS A 16 -1.41 11.72 9.11
N ALA A 17 -1.78 11.93 7.84
CA ALA A 17 -2.47 13.13 7.37
C ALA A 17 -3.91 13.32 7.89
N PHE A 18 -4.50 12.32 8.56
CA PHE A 18 -5.87 12.35 9.06
C PHE A 18 -5.92 11.86 10.51
N ALA A 19 -6.87 12.39 11.30
CA ALA A 19 -7.11 11.96 12.67
C ALA A 19 -7.50 10.48 12.78
N SER A 20 -8.14 9.93 11.74
CA SER A 20 -8.44 8.51 11.62
C SER A 20 -8.54 8.10 10.14
N GLY A 21 -8.55 6.80 9.86
CA GLY A 21 -8.82 6.29 8.52
C GLY A 21 -7.64 6.37 7.52
N VAL A 22 -6.49 6.91 7.91
CA VAL A 22 -5.29 7.07 7.06
C VAL A 22 -5.00 5.87 6.16
N ARG A 23 -4.92 4.65 6.71
CA ARG A 23 -4.60 3.44 5.93
C ARG A 23 -5.67 3.07 4.90
N ARG A 24 -6.95 3.21 5.25
CA ARG A 24 -8.06 2.94 4.31
C ARG A 24 -8.03 3.94 3.17
N THR A 25 -7.87 5.23 3.48
CA THR A 25 -7.76 6.30 2.49
C THR A 25 -6.54 6.09 1.59
N ALA A 26 -5.38 5.75 2.16
CA ALA A 26 -4.16 5.50 1.40
C ALA A 26 -4.33 4.34 0.40
N TYR A 27 -4.94 3.24 0.82
CA TYR A 27 -5.27 2.12 -0.07
C TYR A 27 -6.21 2.54 -1.19
N VAL A 28 -7.36 3.18 -0.87
CA VAL A 28 -8.34 3.59 -1.87
C VAL A 28 -7.76 4.60 -2.85
N ALA A 29 -6.99 5.58 -2.36
CA ALA A 29 -6.30 6.56 -3.19
C ALA A 29 -5.30 5.90 -4.15
N THR A 30 -4.54 4.92 -3.66
CA THR A 30 -3.55 4.19 -4.48
C THR A 30 -4.20 3.34 -5.55
N VAL A 31 -5.26 2.60 -5.21
CA VAL A 31 -6.04 1.80 -6.17
C VAL A 31 -6.72 2.71 -7.21
N SER A 32 -7.27 3.85 -6.77
CA SER A 32 -7.83 4.85 -7.68
C SER A 32 -6.76 5.41 -8.61
N PHE A 33 -5.58 5.76 -8.09
CA PHE A 33 -4.45 6.26 -8.88
C PHE A 33 -4.07 5.26 -9.98
N LEU A 34 -3.94 3.98 -9.65
CA LEU A 34 -3.65 2.93 -10.63
C LEU A 34 -4.74 2.84 -11.70
N ARG A 35 -6.02 2.77 -11.30
CA ARG A 35 -7.15 2.68 -12.24
C ARG A 35 -7.28 3.90 -13.17
N THR A 36 -6.99 5.09 -12.67
CA THR A 36 -6.99 6.32 -13.48
C THR A 36 -5.84 6.35 -14.49
N ASN A 37 -4.81 5.51 -14.31
CA ASN A 37 -3.69 5.35 -15.24
C ASN A 37 -3.80 4.02 -16.03
N ASP A 38 -5.03 3.54 -16.28
CA ASP A 38 -5.33 2.34 -17.07
C ASP A 38 -4.76 1.01 -16.53
N GLU A 39 -4.37 0.99 -15.25
CA GLU A 39 -3.91 -0.22 -14.56
C GLU A 39 -5.09 -0.96 -13.88
N HIS A 40 -4.97 -2.28 -13.79
CA HIS A 40 -6.03 -3.15 -13.26
C HIS A 40 -5.58 -3.92 -12.01
N PRO A 41 -5.33 -3.25 -10.87
CA PRO A 41 -4.87 -3.91 -9.66
C PRO A 41 -5.94 -4.88 -9.11
N SER A 42 -5.54 -6.12 -8.86
CA SER A 42 -6.38 -7.18 -8.28
C SER A 42 -6.17 -7.37 -6.77
N VAL A 43 -5.23 -6.63 -6.18
CA VAL A 43 -4.91 -6.70 -4.75
C VAL A 43 -6.11 -6.27 -3.91
N ALA A 44 -6.38 -7.03 -2.84
CA ALA A 44 -7.42 -6.70 -1.87
C ALA A 44 -6.87 -5.84 -0.72
N HIS A 45 -7.74 -5.07 -0.08
CA HIS A 45 -7.39 -4.33 1.12
C HIS A 45 -7.02 -5.28 2.27
N ASP A 46 -5.75 -5.30 2.66
CA ASP A 46 -5.27 -6.08 3.81
C ASP A 46 -4.75 -5.16 4.94
N PRO A 47 -5.45 -5.06 6.09
CA PRO A 47 -5.01 -4.28 7.22
C PRO A 47 -3.62 -4.67 7.77
N ARG A 48 -3.21 -5.94 7.66
CA ARG A 48 -1.92 -6.42 8.15
C ARG A 48 -0.79 -5.92 7.27
N ILE A 49 -0.95 -5.97 5.95
CA ILE A 49 0.03 -5.41 5.01
C ILE A 49 0.20 -3.91 5.24
N LEU A 50 -0.90 -3.17 5.34
CA LEU A 50 -0.85 -1.72 5.59
C LEU A 50 -0.24 -1.38 6.96
N THR A 51 -0.34 -2.28 7.93
CA THR A 51 0.36 -2.14 9.23
C THR A 51 1.86 -2.37 9.06
N GLY A 52 2.27 -3.42 8.34
CA GLY A 52 3.68 -3.67 8.03
C GLY A 52 4.33 -2.53 7.24
N ILE A 53 3.62 -1.92 6.29
CA ILE A 53 4.12 -0.75 5.54
C ILE A 53 4.37 0.43 6.49
N ARG A 54 3.43 0.68 7.41
CA ARG A 54 3.55 1.74 8.43
C ARG A 54 4.75 1.53 9.33
N GLU A 55 4.97 0.29 9.77
CA GLU A 55 6.04 -0.08 10.68
C GLU A 55 7.41 -0.25 9.98
N GLY A 56 7.47 -0.03 8.66
CA GLY A 56 8.72 -0.17 7.91
C GLY A 56 9.15 -1.61 7.68
N PHE A 57 8.26 -2.58 7.93
CA PHE A 57 8.51 -3.98 7.68
C PHE A 57 8.66 -4.28 6.18
N TYR A 58 7.85 -3.65 5.33
CA TYR A 58 7.96 -3.81 3.88
C TYR A 58 8.80 -2.69 3.27
N THR A 59 9.71 -3.08 2.38
CA THR A 59 10.37 -2.15 1.46
C THR A 59 9.37 -1.58 0.45
N VAL A 60 9.76 -0.51 -0.25
CA VAL A 60 8.96 0.04 -1.36
C VAL A 60 8.82 -1.02 -2.47
N GLU A 61 9.86 -1.83 -2.70
CA GLU A 61 9.83 -2.91 -3.70
C GLU A 61 8.81 -3.99 -3.32
N GLU A 62 8.79 -4.46 -2.08
CA GLU A 62 7.77 -5.40 -1.62
C GLU A 62 6.36 -4.79 -1.66
N THR A 63 6.24 -3.51 -1.34
CA THR A 63 4.94 -2.80 -1.48
C THR A 63 4.46 -2.80 -2.93
N LYS A 64 5.39 -2.60 -3.88
CA LYS A 64 5.12 -2.66 -5.32
C LYS A 64 4.70 -4.06 -5.75
N ASP A 65 5.39 -5.09 -5.28
CA ASP A 65 5.07 -6.48 -5.57
C ASP A 65 3.68 -6.86 -5.05
N TRP A 66 3.37 -6.46 -3.82
CA TRP A 66 2.04 -6.65 -3.27
C TRP A 66 0.96 -5.95 -4.10
N LEU A 67 1.19 -4.71 -4.53
CA LEU A 67 0.25 -3.98 -5.41
C LEU A 67 0.01 -4.69 -6.75
N ARG A 68 1.02 -5.38 -7.28
CA ARG A 68 0.90 -6.21 -8.50
C ARG A 68 0.17 -7.54 -8.28
N GLY A 69 -0.18 -7.86 -7.04
CA GLY A 69 -0.81 -9.13 -6.68
C GLY A 69 0.18 -10.26 -6.40
N ASN A 70 1.48 -9.97 -6.30
CA ASN A 70 2.48 -10.96 -5.91
C ASN A 70 2.41 -11.23 -4.40
N ALA A 71 2.77 -12.44 -4.00
CA ALA A 71 2.93 -12.78 -2.60
C ALA A 71 4.11 -12.01 -1.99
N VAL A 72 3.91 -11.48 -0.78
CA VAL A 72 4.96 -10.86 0.03
C VAL A 72 5.07 -11.59 1.36
N ARG A 73 6.22 -11.44 2.02
CA ARG A 73 6.49 -12.08 3.31
C ARG A 73 5.41 -11.71 4.34
N GLN A 74 5.00 -12.67 5.17
CA GLN A 74 3.92 -12.45 6.13
C GLN A 74 4.33 -11.45 7.21
N PHE A 75 3.48 -10.45 7.46
CA PHE A 75 3.70 -9.51 8.55
C PHE A 75 3.49 -10.20 9.91
N THR A 76 4.51 -10.19 10.75
CA THR A 76 4.48 -10.66 12.14
C THR A 76 4.80 -9.50 13.06
N ARG A 77 3.89 -9.18 13.97
CA ARG A 77 4.13 -8.16 14.99
C ARG A 77 4.91 -8.81 16.14
N THR A 78 6.15 -8.37 16.34
CA THR A 78 6.94 -8.68 17.55
C THR A 78 6.36 -7.99 18.77
#